data_AF-A0A961PID0-F1
#
_entry.id   AF-A0A961PID0-F1
#
_cell.length_a   1.000
_cell.length_b   1.000
_cell.length_c   1.000
_cell.angle_alpha   90.00
_cell.angle_beta   90.00
_cell.angle_gamma   90.00
#
_symmetry.space_group_name_H-M   'P 1'
#
loop_
_entity.id
_entity.type
_entity.pdbx_description
1 polymer ?
#
loop_
_entity_poly.entity_id
_entity_poly.type
_entity_poly.pdbx_seq_one_letter_code
_entity_poly.pdbx_strand_id
1 'polypeptide(L)'
;WMTVFGGTAIQQFVQDGVTAVQDAPLELKLFEMLKELPLTGITSFIGIILVVVFFVTSSDSGSLVIDTITAGGKVDAPVPQRVFWAVFEGAVAIALLLGGGLSSLQAMVISTGLPFTVVLLVMCWAIIRGLQAEKRGL
;
A
#
# COMPACT_ATOMS: atom_id res chain seq x y z
N TRP A 1 -0.39 6.97 14.13
CA TRP A 1 0.60 7.11 13.05
C TRP A 1 0.83 8.57 12.67
N MET A 2 -0.16 9.24 12.05
CA MET A 2 0.00 10.62 11.57
C MET A 2 0.39 11.64 12.66
N THR A 3 -0.20 11.54 13.85
CA THR A 3 0.18 12.41 14.99
C THR A 3 1.61 12.20 15.44
N VAL A 4 2.13 10.97 15.38
CA VAL A 4 3.49 10.64 15.82
C VAL A 4 4.49 11.09 14.77
N PHE A 5 4.42 10.53 13.55
CA PHE A 5 5.42 10.81 12.52
C PHE A 5 5.21 12.16 11.84
N GLY A 6 3.98 12.47 11.45
CA GLY A 6 3.64 13.76 10.83
C GLY A 6 3.73 14.92 11.81
N GLY A 7 3.24 14.73 13.04
CA GLY A 7 3.37 15.74 14.10
C GLY A 7 4.83 16.05 14.43
N THR A 8 5.69 15.02 14.55
CA THR A 8 7.13 15.22 14.79
C THR A 8 7.81 15.93 13.62
N ALA A 9 7.53 15.54 12.37
CA ALA A 9 8.07 16.22 11.19
C ALA A 9 7.64 17.70 11.11
N ILE A 10 6.38 18.00 11.44
CA ILE A 10 5.88 19.37 11.48
C ILE A 10 6.55 20.15 12.62
N GLN A 11 6.74 19.53 13.78
CA GLN A 11 7.43 20.16 14.91
C GLN A 11 8.88 20.51 14.56
N GLN A 12 9.63 19.59 13.96
CA GLN A 12 11.00 19.82 13.49
C GLN A 12 11.08 21.00 12.51
N PHE A 13 10.10 21.13 11.62
CA PHE A 13 10.05 22.24 10.67
C PHE A 13 9.68 23.57 11.33
N VAL A 14 8.60 23.59 12.13
CA VAL A 14 8.00 24.83 12.66
C VAL A 14 8.74 25.37 13.88
N GLN A 15 9.19 24.48 14.78
CA GLN A 15 9.84 24.88 16.04
C GLN A 15 11.36 24.88 15.91
N ASP A 16 11.93 23.86 15.29
CA ASP A 16 13.39 23.68 15.24
C ASP A 16 14.02 24.25 13.96
N GLY A 17 13.19 24.66 12.98
CA GLY A 17 13.64 25.26 11.72
C GLY A 17 14.30 24.27 10.75
N VAL A 18 14.15 22.96 10.98
CA VAL A 18 14.77 21.91 10.16
C VAL A 18 13.95 21.68 8.89
N THR A 19 14.56 21.93 7.72
CA THR A 19 13.90 21.76 6.41
C THR A 19 14.18 20.43 5.74
N ALA A 20 15.08 19.61 6.28
CA ALA A 20 15.53 18.35 5.67
C ALA A 20 14.36 17.41 5.27
N VAL A 21 13.31 17.31 6.11
CA VAL A 21 12.13 16.50 5.81
C VAL A 21 11.25 17.10 4.70
N GLN A 22 11.19 18.44 4.62
CA GLN A 22 10.42 19.13 3.59
C GLN A 22 11.07 18.92 2.21
N ASP A 23 12.38 19.13 2.14
CA ASP A 23 13.17 19.17 0.91
C ASP A 23 13.50 17.78 0.36
N ALA A 24 13.38 16.74 1.17
CA ALA A 24 13.69 15.38 0.77
C ALA A 24 12.67 14.77 -0.21
N PRO A 25 13.11 13.84 -1.09
CA PRO A 25 12.23 12.96 -1.84
C PRO A 25 11.25 12.21 -0.93
N LEU A 26 10.05 11.93 -1.43
CA LEU A 26 8.95 11.37 -0.64
C LEU A 26 9.33 10.05 0.05
N GLU A 27 10.06 9.19 -0.65
CA GLU A 27 10.57 7.90 -0.17
C GLU A 27 11.64 8.01 0.93
N LEU A 28 12.28 9.18 1.07
CA LEU A 28 13.31 9.43 2.09
C LEU A 28 12.79 10.19 3.32
N LYS A 29 11.61 10.83 3.25
CA LYS A 29 11.10 11.71 4.32
C LYS A 29 11.04 11.07 5.70
N LEU A 30 10.66 9.79 5.77
CA LEU A 30 10.63 9.06 7.04
C LEU A 30 12.03 9.02 7.68
N PHE A 31 13.05 8.70 6.89
CA PHE A 31 14.41 8.54 7.38
C PHE A 31 15.06 9.89 7.69
N GLU A 32 14.76 10.93 6.91
CA GLU A 32 15.21 12.30 7.24
C GLU A 32 14.59 12.78 8.56
N MET A 33 13.30 12.49 8.81
CA MET A 33 12.67 12.85 10.09
C MET A 33 13.31 12.09 11.27
N LEU A 34 13.69 10.82 11.08
CA LEU A 34 14.38 10.02 12.09
C LEU A 34 15.83 10.48 12.37
N LYS A 35 16.48 11.20 11.44
CA LYS A 35 17.84 11.74 11.64
C LYS A 35 17.91 12.80 12.73
N GLU A 36 16.83 13.54 12.91
CA GLU A 36 16.71 14.58 13.95
C GLU A 36 16.33 14.01 15.32
N LEU A 37 16.17 12.68 15.43
CA LEU A 37 15.84 12.00 16.68
C LEU A 37 17.03 11.15 17.18
N PRO A 38 17.17 10.93 18.49
CA PRO A 38 18.17 10.02 19.00
C PRO A 38 17.96 8.59 18.46
N LEU A 39 19.05 7.83 18.33
CA LEU A 39 19.05 6.43 17.86
C LEU A 39 18.66 6.23 16.38
N THR A 40 18.84 7.23 15.52
CA THR A 40 18.53 7.17 14.07
C THR A 40 18.95 5.86 13.39
N GLY A 41 20.17 5.38 13.64
CA GLY A 41 20.68 4.17 12.99
C GLY A 41 19.84 2.93 13.32
N ILE A 42 19.39 2.81 14.58
CA ILE A 42 18.58 1.68 15.04
C ILE A 42 17.16 1.82 14.51
N THR A 43 16.55 3.00 14.64
CA THR A 43 15.15 3.23 14.22
C THR A 43 14.99 3.14 12.70
N SER A 44 15.97 3.63 11.93
CA SER A 44 15.99 3.51 10.47
C SER A 44 16.16 2.06 10.03
N PHE A 45 17.05 1.31 10.69
CA PHE A 45 17.24 -0.11 10.40
C PHE A 45 15.96 -0.93 10.65
N ILE A 46 15.31 -0.70 11.79
CA ILE A 46 14.00 -1.32 12.09
C ILE A 46 12.96 -0.89 11.05
N GLY A 47 12.94 0.38 10.66
CA GLY A 47 12.04 0.90 9.63
C GLY A 47 12.18 0.15 8.30
N ILE A 48 13.41 -0.08 7.83
CA ILE A 48 13.68 -0.84 6.60
C ILE A 48 13.15 -2.27 6.72
N ILE A 49 13.43 -2.95 7.84
CA ILE A 49 12.93 -4.32 8.08
C ILE A 49 11.40 -4.34 8.04
N LEU A 50 10.74 -3.40 8.71
CA LEU A 50 9.27 -3.33 8.74
C LEU A 50 8.69 -3.10 7.34
N VAL A 51 9.29 -2.21 6.52
CA VAL A 51 8.86 -2.00 5.13
C VAL A 51 8.94 -3.30 4.33
N VAL A 52 10.03 -4.06 4.46
CA VAL A 52 10.19 -5.35 3.77
C VAL A 52 9.15 -6.37 4.24
N VAL A 53 8.93 -6.51 5.55
CA VAL A 53 7.97 -7.47 6.10
C VAL A 53 6.54 -7.14 5.65
N PHE A 54 6.13 -5.87 5.75
CA PHE A 54 4.81 -5.44 5.29
C PHE A 54 4.65 -5.63 3.78
N PHE A 55 5.68 -5.34 2.99
CA PHE A 55 5.65 -5.57 1.55
C PHE A 55 5.45 -7.05 1.21
N VAL A 56 6.25 -7.95 1.80
CA VAL A 56 6.17 -9.40 1.55
C VAL A 56 4.80 -9.95 1.97
N THR A 57 4.33 -9.57 3.16
CA THR A 57 3.05 -10.07 3.70
C THR A 57 1.86 -9.57 2.88
N SER A 58 1.91 -8.31 2.46
CA SER A 58 0.88 -7.72 1.60
C SER A 58 0.87 -8.35 0.21
N SER A 59 2.04 -8.65 -0.37
CA SER A 59 2.14 -9.29 -1.68
C SER A 59 1.67 -10.76 -1.65
N ASP A 60 1.97 -11.51 -0.59
CA ASP A 60 1.43 -12.87 -0.44
C ASP A 60 -0.10 -12.87 -0.32
N SER A 61 -0.65 -11.96 0.48
CA SER A 61 -2.11 -11.81 0.61
C SER A 61 -2.77 -11.34 -0.70
N GLY A 62 -2.13 -10.42 -1.42
CA GLY A 62 -2.62 -9.88 -2.70
C GLY A 62 -2.66 -10.94 -3.80
N SER A 63 -1.54 -11.64 -4.00
CA SER A 63 -1.43 -12.70 -5.00
C SER A 63 -2.43 -13.83 -4.76
N LEU A 64 -2.74 -14.17 -3.50
CA LEU A 64 -3.79 -15.14 -3.16
C LEU A 64 -5.19 -14.70 -3.62
N VAL A 65 -5.51 -13.40 -3.47
CA VAL A 65 -6.80 -12.85 -3.93
C VAL A 65 -6.90 -12.89 -5.45
N ILE A 66 -5.84 -12.50 -6.17
CA ILE A 66 -5.82 -12.56 -7.65
C ILE A 66 -5.94 -14.01 -8.12
N ASP A 67 -5.21 -14.92 -7.49
CA ASP A 67 -5.25 -16.35 -7.78
C ASP A 67 -6.67 -16.92 -7.62
N THR A 68 -7.35 -16.58 -6.52
CA THR A 68 -8.72 -17.01 -6.27
C THR A 68 -9.70 -16.47 -7.31
N ILE A 69 -9.60 -15.19 -7.67
CA ILE A 69 -10.48 -14.57 -8.68
C ILE A 69 -10.26 -15.24 -10.05
N THR A 70 -9.00 -15.45 -10.43
CA THR A 70 -8.62 -16.00 -11.74
C THR A 70 -8.84 -17.51 -11.85
N ALA A 71 -8.92 -18.22 -10.72
CA ALA A 71 -9.35 -19.61 -10.62
C ALA A 71 -10.88 -19.80 -10.61
N GLY A 72 -11.67 -18.74 -10.80
CA GLY A 72 -13.13 -18.79 -10.79
C GLY A 72 -13.73 -18.91 -9.38
N GLY A 73 -13.04 -18.40 -8.37
CA GLY A 73 -13.46 -18.43 -6.96
C GLY A 73 -13.03 -19.68 -6.20
N LYS A 74 -12.21 -20.55 -6.80
CA LYS A 74 -11.65 -21.73 -6.12
C LYS A 74 -10.50 -21.31 -5.22
N VAL A 75 -10.60 -21.68 -3.94
CA VAL A 75 -9.61 -21.32 -2.91
C VAL A 75 -8.36 -22.21 -2.99
N ASP A 76 -8.51 -23.47 -3.43
CA ASP A 76 -7.39 -24.38 -3.71
C ASP A 76 -6.95 -24.29 -5.18
N ALA A 77 -6.38 -23.16 -5.57
CA ALA A 77 -5.72 -23.04 -6.86
C ALA A 77 -4.30 -23.65 -6.84
N PRO A 78 -3.77 -24.12 -7.99
CA PRO A 78 -2.45 -24.74 -8.05
C PRO A 78 -1.36 -23.76 -7.64
N VAL A 79 -0.41 -24.21 -6.79
CA VAL A 79 0.75 -23.42 -6.33
C VAL A 79 1.49 -22.69 -7.46
N PRO A 80 1.70 -23.26 -8.67
CA PRO A 80 2.34 -22.53 -9.77
C PRO A 80 1.60 -21.26 -10.21
N GLN A 81 0.27 -21.24 -10.14
CA GLN A 81 -0.55 -20.09 -10.53
C GLN A 81 -0.38 -18.93 -9.53
N ARG A 82 -0.40 -19.24 -8.23
CA ARG A 82 -0.10 -18.27 -7.18
C ARG A 82 1.32 -17.68 -7.32
N VAL A 83 2.32 -18.53 -7.56
CA VAL A 83 3.70 -18.06 -7.78
C VAL A 83 3.79 -17.17 -9.02
N PHE A 84 3.07 -17.51 -10.09
CA PHE A 84 2.99 -16.66 -11.28
C PHE A 84 2.46 -15.26 -10.94
N TRP A 85 1.35 -15.15 -10.20
CA TRP A 85 0.79 -13.85 -9.83
C TRP A 85 1.70 -13.04 -8.91
N ALA A 86 2.30 -13.68 -7.90
CA ALA A 86 3.26 -13.02 -7.01
C ALA A 86 4.48 -12.45 -7.77
N VAL A 87 5.04 -13.22 -8.70
CA VAL A 87 6.18 -12.76 -9.52
C VAL A 87 5.76 -11.68 -10.52
N PHE A 88 4.58 -11.82 -11.12
CA PHE A 88 4.09 -10.87 -12.12
C PHE A 88 3.82 -9.49 -11.50
N GLU A 89 3.18 -9.42 -10.34
CA GLU A 89 3.00 -8.16 -9.59
C GLU A 89 4.35 -7.49 -9.28
N GLY A 90 5.33 -8.28 -8.81
CA GLY A 90 6.68 -7.79 -8.56
C GLY A 90 7.38 -7.28 -9.83
N ALA A 91 7.24 -7.98 -10.95
CA ALA A 91 7.80 -7.57 -12.23
C ALA A 91 7.19 -6.25 -12.73
N VAL A 92 5.88 -6.07 -12.57
CA VAL A 92 5.20 -4.82 -12.91
C VAL A 92 5.69 -3.67 -12.02
N ALA A 93 5.83 -3.90 -10.71
CA ALA A 93 6.38 -2.89 -9.79
C ALA A 93 7.81 -2.48 -10.18
N ILE A 94 8.68 -3.43 -10.53
CA ILE A 94 10.04 -3.17 -11.03
C ILE A 94 9.99 -2.35 -12.32
N ALA A 95 9.15 -2.73 -13.29
CA ALA A 95 9.04 -2.04 -14.56
C ALA A 95 8.61 -0.57 -14.39
N LEU A 96 7.68 -0.29 -13.48
CA LEU A 96 7.23 1.08 -13.18
C LEU A 96 8.31 1.89 -12.46
N LEU A 97 9.03 1.28 -11.53
CA LEU A 97 10.15 1.92 -10.85
C LEU A 97 11.25 2.31 -11.85
N LEU A 98 11.59 1.43 -12.79
CA LEU A 98 12.56 1.71 -13.85
C LEU A 98 12.06 2.74 -14.87
N GLY A 99 10.76 2.75 -15.17
CA GLY A 99 10.16 3.64 -16.17
C GLY A 99 10.00 5.08 -15.70
N GLY A 100 9.70 5.32 -14.42
CA GLY A 100 9.53 6.67 -13.90
C GLY A 100 9.41 6.76 -12.38
N GLY A 101 9.92 5.76 -11.66
CA GLY A 101 10.02 5.76 -10.21
C GLY A 101 8.67 5.87 -9.50
N LEU A 102 8.69 6.52 -8.34
CA LEU A 102 7.53 6.68 -7.47
C LEU A 102 6.36 7.40 -8.16
N SER A 103 6.66 8.36 -9.05
CA SER A 103 5.63 9.09 -9.80
C SER A 103 4.81 8.15 -10.71
N SER A 104 5.48 7.17 -11.34
CA SER A 104 4.81 6.17 -12.19
C SER A 104 3.96 5.21 -11.36
N LEU A 105 4.44 4.79 -10.18
CA LEU A 105 3.64 4.00 -9.25
C LEU A 105 2.37 4.74 -8.80
N GLN A 106 2.49 6.02 -8.46
CA GLN A 106 1.33 6.84 -8.06
C GLN A 106 0.33 7.02 -9.19
N ALA A 107 0.81 7.33 -10.40
CA ALA A 107 -0.04 7.49 -11.57
C ALA A 107 -0.81 6.20 -11.88
N MET A 108 -0.14 5.05 -11.82
CA MET A 108 -0.76 3.75 -12.00
C MET A 108 -1.87 3.52 -10.98
N VAL A 109 -1.60 3.70 -9.68
CA VAL A 109 -2.61 3.51 -8.61
C VAL A 109 -3.83 4.41 -8.80
N ILE A 110 -3.63 5.68 -9.19
CA ILE A 110 -4.75 6.61 -9.44
C ILE A 110 -5.55 6.15 -10.67
N SER A 111 -4.86 5.79 -11.76
CA SER A 111 -5.49 5.40 -13.01
C SER A 111 -6.29 4.10 -12.90
N THR A 112 -5.84 3.14 -12.08
CA THR A 112 -6.55 1.87 -11.83
C THR A 112 -7.61 2.00 -10.74
N GLY A 113 -7.37 2.82 -9.73
CA GLY A 113 -8.30 3.05 -8.62
C GLY A 113 -9.58 3.78 -9.04
N LEU A 114 -9.50 4.73 -9.97
CA LEU A 114 -10.66 5.49 -10.44
C LEU A 114 -11.76 4.62 -11.09
N PRO A 115 -11.49 3.77 -12.11
CA PRO A 115 -12.52 2.90 -12.67
C PRO A 115 -13.02 1.87 -11.64
N PHE A 116 -12.15 1.37 -10.76
CA PHE A 116 -12.55 0.43 -9.72
C PHE A 116 -13.47 1.07 -8.66
N THR A 117 -13.34 2.38 -8.43
CA THR A 117 -14.24 3.13 -7.55
C THR A 117 -15.71 3.03 -8.01
N VAL A 118 -15.96 3.05 -9.33
CA VAL A 118 -17.32 2.86 -9.87
C VAL A 118 -17.85 1.46 -9.51
N VAL A 119 -17.02 0.43 -9.62
CA VAL A 119 -17.37 -0.94 -9.21
C VAL A 119 -17.70 -0.99 -7.72
N LEU A 120 -16.89 -0.36 -6.87
CA LEU A 120 -17.15 -0.29 -5.42
C LEU A 120 -18.47 0.41 -5.09
N LEU A 121 -18.82 1.50 -5.78
CA LEU A 121 -20.10 2.17 -5.59
C LEU A 121 -21.29 1.28 -5.97
N VAL A 122 -21.17 0.53 -7.07
CA VAL A 122 -22.18 -0.47 -7.47
C VAL A 122 -22.28 -1.58 -6.43
N MET A 123 -21.15 -2.06 -5.89
CA MET A 123 -21.14 -3.06 -4.83
C MET A 123 -21.80 -2.57 -3.55
N CYS A 124 -21.53 -1.33 -3.11
CA CYS A 124 -22.21 -0.72 -1.97
C CYS A 124 -23.73 -0.68 -2.17
N TRP A 125 -24.17 -0.25 -3.36
CA TRP A 125 -25.60 -0.25 -3.70
C TRP A 125 -26.20 -1.65 -3.73
N ALA A 126 -25.49 -2.64 -4.28
CA ALA A 126 -25.92 -4.03 -4.33
C ALA A 126 -26.06 -4.63 -2.92
N ILE A 127 -25.13 -4.33 -2.01
CA ILE A 127 -25.20 -4.74 -0.60
C ILE A 127 -26.44 -4.14 0.07
N ILE A 128 -26.69 -2.83 -0.09
CA ILE A 128 -27.89 -2.18 0.50
C ILE A 128 -29.16 -2.85 -0.01
N ARG A 129 -29.25 -3.12 -1.33
CA ARG A 129 -30.40 -3.80 -1.92
C ARG A 129 -30.53 -5.25 -1.45
N GLY A 130 -29.42 -5.97 -1.32
CA GLY A 130 -29.39 -7.34 -0.81
C GLY A 130 -29.92 -7.41 0.62
N LEU A 131 -29.44 -6.53 1.50
CA LEU A 131 -29.89 -6.43 2.88
C LEU A 131 -31.37 -6.01 3.00
N GLN A 132 -31.86 -5.15 2.11
CA GLN A 132 -33.28 -4.76 2.09
C GLN A 132 -34.20 -5.87 1.58
N ALA A 133 -33.70 -6.74 0.70
CA ALA A 133 -34.43 -7.90 0.19
C ALA A 133 -34.39 -9.10 1.15
N GLU A 134 -33.49 -9.09 2.14
CA GLU A 134 -33.42 -10.10 3.18
C GLU A 134 -34.69 -10.03 4.03
N LYS A 135 -35.50 -11.10 4.00
CA LYS A 135 -36.65 -11.22 4.89
C LYS A 135 -36.13 -11.27 6.32
N ARG A 136 -36.50 -10.29 7.14
CA ARG A 136 -36.37 -10.40 8.60
C ARG A 136 -37.02 -11.70 9.03
N GLY A 137 -36.22 -12.69 9.40
CA GLY A 137 -36.71 -13.95 9.96
C GLY A 137 -37.60 -13.62 11.17
N LEU A 138 -38.89 -13.93 11.03
CA LEU A 138 -39.80 -14.18 12.15
C LEU A 138 -39.78 -15.68 12.41
#